data_AF-A0A7E6E514-F1
#
_entry.id   AF-A0A7E6E514-F1
#
_cell.length_a   1.000
_cell.length_b   1.000
_cell.length_c   1.000
_cell.angle_alpha   90.00
_cell.angle_beta   90.00
_cell.angle_gamma   90.00
#
_symmetry.space_group_name_H-M   'P 1'
#
loop_
_entity.id
_entity.type
_entity.pdbx_description
1 polymer ?
#
loop_
_entity_poly.entity_id
_entity_poly.type
_entity_poly.pdbx_seq_one_letter_code
_entity_poly.pdbx_strand_id
1 'polypeptide(L)'
;MDIKKNVHSSSDQLKGRFLGVVYNYTMHGVQRDEAGWEQSVSIPLLQPGMFGLMDQWDKYLEDFSTTAAWLPHRYQEDCHNCYSYTLRFINCILATEGKEQLDKNEFTEKFVVPRTRKASKYITLYRAIEEHGFYVIDHPDQEPGPSPGSVLC
;
A
#
# COMPACT_ATOMS: atom_id res chain seq x y z
N MET A 1 5.09 -35.02 -18.90
CA MET A 1 5.13 -33.55 -19.11
C MET A 1 5.13 -32.93 -17.73
N ASP A 2 6.33 -32.74 -17.19
CA ASP A 2 6.56 -32.17 -15.86
C ASP A 2 6.41 -30.66 -15.92
N ILE A 3 5.31 -30.15 -15.37
CA ILE A 3 5.16 -28.72 -15.13
C ILE A 3 6.01 -28.41 -13.90
N LYS A 4 7.25 -27.95 -14.14
CA LYS A 4 8.06 -27.28 -13.13
C LYS A 4 7.26 -26.11 -12.57
N LYS A 5 6.64 -26.30 -11.40
CA LYS A 5 6.14 -25.21 -10.57
C LYS A 5 7.35 -24.51 -9.94
N ASN A 6 8.03 -23.70 -10.73
CA ASN A 6 8.98 -22.73 -10.19
C ASN A 6 8.31 -21.36 -10.18
N VAL A 7 7.40 -21.18 -9.23
CA VAL A 7 6.96 -19.84 -8.81
C VAL A 7 7.55 -19.67 -7.42
N HIS A 8 8.83 -19.30 -7.37
CA HIS A 8 9.33 -18.59 -6.20
C HIS A 8 8.58 -17.27 -6.15
N SER A 9 7.67 -17.13 -5.19
CA SER A 9 7.02 -15.85 -4.94
C SER A 9 8.10 -14.83 -4.65
N SER A 10 7.97 -13.61 -5.18
CA SER A 10 8.87 -12.48 -4.83
C SER A 10 8.96 -12.29 -3.30
N SER A 11 7.93 -12.71 -2.58
CA SER A 11 7.86 -12.75 -1.11
C SER A 11 8.87 -13.71 -0.46
N ASP A 12 9.21 -14.83 -1.11
CA ASP A 12 10.10 -15.84 -0.54
C ASP A 12 11.58 -15.44 -0.65
N GLN A 13 11.95 -14.62 -1.64
CA GLN A 13 13.31 -14.10 -1.80
C GLN A 13 13.66 -12.95 -0.83
N LEU A 14 12.65 -12.37 -0.17
CA LEU A 14 12.83 -11.28 0.80
C LEU A 14 12.92 -11.79 2.25
N LYS A 15 12.61 -13.07 2.46
CA LYS A 15 12.56 -13.74 3.76
C LYS A 15 13.98 -13.94 4.29
N GLY A 16 14.49 -12.93 5.00
CA GLY A 16 15.85 -12.88 5.53
C GLY A 16 16.62 -11.60 5.23
N ARG A 17 16.05 -10.69 4.41
CA ARG A 17 16.68 -9.40 4.05
C ARG A 17 16.23 -8.23 4.91
N PHE A 18 15.02 -8.30 5.45
CA PHE A 18 14.46 -7.30 6.36
C PHE A 18 14.14 -7.93 7.70
N LEU A 19 14.23 -7.14 8.77
CA LEU A 19 13.87 -7.57 10.12
C LEU A 19 12.36 -7.84 10.31
N GLY A 20 11.52 -7.39 9.36
CA GLY A 20 10.06 -7.57 9.43
C GLY A 20 9.37 -6.68 10.47
N VAL A 21 10.04 -5.59 10.88
CA VAL A 21 9.53 -4.62 11.86
C VAL A 21 8.88 -3.45 11.12
N VAL A 22 7.70 -3.03 11.59
CA VAL A 22 7.01 -1.82 11.11
C VAL A 22 7.27 -0.66 12.06
N TYR A 23 7.48 0.53 11.50
CA TYR A 23 7.63 1.77 12.27
C TYR A 23 6.38 2.61 12.09
N ASN A 24 5.76 2.99 13.20
CA ASN A 24 4.53 3.79 13.21
C ASN A 24 4.72 5.06 14.04
N TYR A 25 4.47 6.22 13.44
CA TYR A 25 4.58 7.50 14.13
C TYR A 25 3.21 7.98 14.62
N THR A 26 3.06 8.06 15.95
CA THR A 26 1.81 8.43 16.61
C THR A 26 2.05 9.59 17.59
N MET A 27 1.01 9.99 18.33
CA MET A 27 1.16 10.96 19.43
C MET A 27 2.14 10.49 20.53
N HIS A 28 2.48 9.20 20.57
CA HIS A 28 3.48 8.63 21.47
C HIS A 28 4.88 8.55 20.87
N GLY A 29 5.13 9.19 19.72
CA GLY A 29 6.39 9.10 18.99
C GLY A 29 6.41 7.91 18.02
N VAL A 30 7.60 7.59 17.53
CA VAL A 30 7.81 6.42 16.65
C VAL A 30 7.83 5.16 17.49
N GLN A 31 6.98 4.20 17.14
CA GLN A 31 6.92 2.86 17.75
C GLN A 31 7.34 1.79 16.75
N ARG A 32 7.83 0.67 17.26
CA ARG A 32 8.27 -0.50 16.50
C ARG A 32 7.34 -1.65 16.77
N ASP A 33 6.68 -2.14 15.73
CA ASP A 33 5.70 -3.21 15.80
C ASP A 33 6.21 -4.43 15.02
N GLU A 34 6.41 -5.55 15.71
CA GLU A 34 6.78 -6.83 15.09
C GLU A 34 5.56 -7.59 14.53
N ALA A 35 4.36 -7.25 15.02
CA ALA A 35 3.09 -7.90 14.68
C ALA A 35 1.94 -6.88 14.72
N GLY A 36 0.74 -7.29 14.30
CA GLY A 36 -0.48 -6.46 14.30
C GLY A 36 -0.74 -5.71 13.00
N TRP A 37 0.17 -5.82 12.03
CA TRP A 37 0.06 -5.21 10.70
C TRP A 37 -0.31 -6.23 9.61
N GLU A 38 -0.64 -7.47 9.96
CA GLU A 38 -0.92 -8.57 9.02
C GLU A 38 -2.17 -8.30 8.17
N GLN A 39 -3.08 -7.45 8.67
CA GLN A 39 -4.27 -7.00 7.95
C GLN A 39 -4.06 -5.66 7.20
N SER A 40 -2.85 -5.12 7.20
CA SER A 40 -2.53 -3.87 6.51
C SER A 40 -2.37 -4.06 5.00
N VAL A 41 -2.69 -3.00 4.25
CA VAL A 41 -2.45 -2.97 2.80
C VAL A 41 -1.00 -2.55 2.54
N SER A 42 -0.21 -3.47 1.99
CA SER A 42 1.17 -3.17 1.61
C SER A 42 1.24 -2.36 0.31
N ILE A 43 2.04 -1.29 0.35
CA ILE A 43 2.35 -0.42 -0.78
C ILE A 43 3.82 -0.63 -1.13
N PRO A 44 4.15 -1.31 -2.24
CA PRO A 44 5.54 -1.46 -2.68
C PRO A 44 6.01 -0.15 -3.29
N LEU A 45 7.00 0.45 -2.62
CA LEU A 45 7.57 1.75 -3.01
C LEU A 45 8.80 1.59 -3.89
N LEU A 46 9.54 0.50 -3.70
CA LEU A 46 10.79 0.24 -4.39
C LEU A 46 10.54 -0.53 -5.69
N GLN A 47 11.21 -0.11 -6.74
CA GLN A 47 11.28 -0.85 -8.00
C GLN A 47 12.28 -2.00 -7.86
N PRO A 48 12.12 -3.10 -8.61
CA PRO A 48 13.02 -4.25 -8.55
C PRO A 48 14.51 -3.93 -8.78
N GLY A 49 14.89 -2.76 -9.29
CA GLY A 49 16.30 -2.38 -9.48
C GLY A 49 17.00 -1.74 -8.27
N MET A 50 16.28 -1.44 -7.17
CA MET A 50 16.81 -0.66 -6.03
C MET A 50 17.51 -1.54 -4.98
N PHE A 51 18.15 -2.64 -5.40
CA PHE A 51 18.67 -3.68 -4.51
C PHE A 51 19.73 -3.20 -3.53
N GLY A 52 20.57 -2.23 -3.88
CA GLY A 52 21.61 -1.71 -2.97
C GLY A 52 21.02 -1.01 -1.74
N LEU A 53 19.81 -0.46 -1.86
CA LEU A 53 19.10 0.16 -0.76
C LEU A 53 18.45 -0.86 0.18
N MET A 54 18.07 -2.02 -0.35
CA MET A 54 17.38 -3.06 0.41
C MET A 54 18.26 -3.65 1.53
N ASP A 55 19.58 -3.70 1.37
CA ASP A 55 20.50 -4.23 2.39
C ASP A 55 20.70 -3.28 3.58
N GLN A 56 20.41 -1.99 3.41
CA GLN A 56 20.58 -0.96 4.43
C GLN A 56 19.27 -0.31 4.86
N TRP A 57 18.15 -0.79 4.32
CA TRP A 57 16.83 -0.21 4.53
C TRP A 57 16.47 -0.13 6.01
N ASP A 58 16.67 -1.22 6.74
CA ASP A 58 16.36 -1.29 8.17
C ASP A 58 17.21 -0.30 8.98
N LYS A 59 18.49 -0.15 8.62
CA LYS A 59 19.38 0.83 9.25
C LYS A 59 18.91 2.26 8.95
N TYR A 60 18.60 2.58 7.70
CA TYR A 60 18.13 3.92 7.34
C TYR A 60 16.81 4.26 8.01
N LEU A 61 15.90 3.30 8.12
CA LEU A 61 14.64 3.50 8.82
C LEU A 61 14.86 3.73 10.32
N GLU A 62 15.75 2.96 10.96
CA GLU A 62 16.11 3.17 12.38
C GLU A 62 16.78 4.54 12.62
N ASP A 63 17.79 4.90 11.81
CA ASP A 63 18.50 6.17 11.91
C ASP A 63 17.55 7.36 11.69
N PHE A 64 16.61 7.24 10.75
CA PHE A 64 15.58 8.24 10.50
C PHE A 64 14.60 8.37 11.67
N SER A 65 14.15 7.23 12.20
CA SER A 65 13.15 7.13 13.27
C SER A 65 13.64 7.67 14.61
N THR A 66 14.94 7.57 14.88
CA THR A 66 15.58 8.02 16.12
C THR A 66 15.91 9.51 16.12
N THR A 67 15.68 10.23 15.02
CA THR A 67 15.90 11.68 14.96
C THR A 67 14.94 12.45 15.87
N ALA A 68 15.40 13.58 16.41
CA ALA A 68 14.60 14.46 17.28
C ALA A 68 13.37 15.08 16.57
N ALA A 69 13.26 14.93 15.25
CA ALA A 69 12.10 15.38 14.48
C ALA A 69 10.83 14.63 14.87
N TRP A 70 10.94 13.36 15.28
CA TRP A 70 9.80 12.45 15.51
C TRP A 70 9.56 12.13 16.98
N LEU A 71 9.96 13.05 17.87
CA LEU A 71 9.66 12.94 19.29
C LEU A 71 8.16 13.19 19.55
N PRO A 72 7.57 12.57 20.59
CA PRO A 72 6.12 12.65 20.85
C PRO A 72 5.55 14.08 20.87
N HIS A 73 6.27 15.02 21.50
CA HIS A 73 5.86 16.43 21.62
C HIS A 73 5.89 17.21 20.29
N ARG A 74 6.43 16.63 19.22
CA ARG A 74 6.45 17.19 17.86
C ARG A 74 5.24 16.76 17.05
N TYR A 75 4.47 15.78 17.51
CA TYR A 75 3.30 15.29 16.82
C TYR A 75 2.24 16.39 16.68
N GLN A 76 1.78 16.60 15.45
CA GLN A 76 0.69 17.51 15.13
C GLN A 76 -0.21 16.83 14.10
N GLU A 77 -1.47 16.60 14.46
CA GLU A 77 -2.42 15.81 13.67
C GLU A 77 -2.54 16.29 12.22
N ASP A 78 -2.50 17.59 11.97
CA ASP A 78 -2.73 18.14 10.62
C ASP A 78 -1.48 18.21 9.73
N CYS A 79 -0.29 18.38 10.33
CA CYS A 79 0.92 18.75 9.58
C CYS A 79 2.18 17.97 9.94
N HIS A 80 2.19 17.24 11.06
CA HIS A 80 3.34 16.47 11.55
C HIS A 80 2.87 15.15 12.19
N ASN A 81 2.32 14.27 11.35
CA ASN A 81 1.65 13.02 11.70
C ASN A 81 2.28 11.81 10.97
N CYS A 82 1.67 10.62 11.10
CA CYS A 82 2.11 9.37 10.45
C CYS A 82 2.27 9.50 8.92
N TYR A 83 1.43 10.28 8.27
CA TYR A 83 1.50 10.53 6.84
C TYR A 83 2.76 11.32 6.49
N SER A 84 3.01 12.42 7.21
CA SER A 84 4.20 13.26 7.00
C SER A 84 5.50 12.50 7.30
N TYR A 85 5.48 11.62 8.30
CA TYR A 85 6.59 10.71 8.64
C TYR A 85 6.94 9.80 7.48
N THR A 86 5.93 9.09 6.98
CA THR A 86 6.09 8.15 5.86
C THR A 86 6.59 8.87 4.61
N LEU A 87 5.94 9.98 4.23
CA LEU A 87 6.31 10.73 3.03
C LEU A 87 7.71 11.33 3.14
N ARG A 88 8.10 11.83 4.32
CA ARG A 88 9.44 12.39 4.55
C ARG A 88 10.51 11.31 4.38
N PHE A 89 10.31 10.12 4.98
CA PHE A 89 11.24 9.01 4.81
C PHE A 89 11.41 8.62 3.34
N ILE A 90 10.30 8.50 2.61
CA ILE A 90 10.30 8.18 1.18
C ILE A 90 11.08 9.24 0.39
N ASN A 91 10.86 10.52 0.66
CA ASN A 91 11.57 11.60 -0.02
C ASN A 91 13.06 11.66 0.32
N CYS A 92 13.46 11.26 1.53
CA CYS A 92 14.88 11.07 1.87
C CYS A 92 15.52 9.99 0.99
N ILE A 93 14.84 8.85 0.85
CA ILE A 93 15.29 7.77 -0.03
C ILE A 93 15.37 8.22 -1.50
N LEU A 94 14.33 8.88 -2.01
CA LEU A 94 14.31 9.37 -3.39
C LEU A 94 15.46 10.36 -3.64
N ALA A 95 15.74 11.24 -2.70
CA ALA A 95 16.86 12.18 -2.79
C ALA A 95 18.22 11.46 -2.83
N THR A 96 18.43 10.42 -2.02
CA THR A 96 19.65 9.58 -2.06
C THR A 96 19.83 8.91 -3.43
N GLU A 97 18.73 8.57 -4.10
CA GLU A 97 18.70 7.96 -5.43
C GLU A 97 18.71 8.99 -6.58
N GLY A 98 18.85 10.28 -6.28
CA GLY A 98 18.85 11.35 -7.28
C GLY A 98 17.50 11.58 -7.98
N LYS A 99 16.40 11.15 -7.36
CA LYS A 99 15.03 11.28 -7.89
C LYS A 99 14.31 12.49 -7.29
N GLU A 100 13.30 12.96 -8.01
CA GLU A 100 12.42 14.03 -7.55
C GLU A 100 11.63 13.61 -6.31
N GLN A 101 11.40 14.56 -5.41
CA GLN A 101 10.57 14.37 -4.23
C GLN A 101 9.10 14.37 -4.62
N LEU A 102 8.30 13.59 -3.91
CA LEU A 102 6.85 13.55 -4.06
C LEU A 102 6.19 14.50 -3.08
N ASP A 103 5.17 15.22 -3.54
CA ASP A 103 4.25 15.88 -2.62
C ASP A 103 3.15 14.92 -2.11
N LYS A 104 2.29 15.43 -1.21
CA LYS A 104 1.18 14.68 -0.61
C LYS A 104 0.17 14.20 -1.65
N ASN A 105 -0.15 15.01 -2.65
CA ASN A 105 -1.13 14.64 -3.66
C ASN A 105 -0.55 13.59 -4.59
N GLU A 106 0.68 13.78 -5.05
CA GLU A 106 1.37 12.83 -5.92
C GLU A 106 1.55 11.48 -5.27
N PHE A 107 2.02 11.44 -4.01
CA PHE A 107 2.18 10.18 -3.29
C PHE A 107 0.84 9.45 -3.12
N THR A 108 -0.20 10.20 -2.74
CA THR A 108 -1.55 9.64 -2.52
C THR A 108 -2.12 9.06 -3.81
N GLU A 109 -2.10 9.82 -4.90
CA GLU A 109 -2.69 9.41 -6.17
C GLU A 109 -1.90 8.27 -6.84
N LYS A 110 -0.56 8.33 -6.81
CA LYS A 110 0.28 7.32 -7.48
C LYS A 110 0.32 6.00 -6.70
N PHE A 111 0.31 6.03 -5.36
CA PHE A 111 0.62 4.85 -4.54
C PHE A 111 -0.50 4.40 -3.60
N VAL A 112 -1.21 5.34 -2.95
CA VAL A 112 -2.21 5.00 -1.93
C VAL A 112 -3.55 4.65 -2.57
N VAL A 113 -4.10 5.57 -3.38
CA VAL A 113 -5.43 5.44 -4.00
C VAL A 113 -5.61 4.15 -4.81
N PRO A 114 -4.67 3.71 -5.66
CA PRO A 114 -4.84 2.48 -6.42
C PRO A 114 -4.95 1.25 -5.52
N ARG A 115 -4.20 1.23 -4.41
CA ARG A 115 -4.14 0.12 -3.47
C ARG A 115 -5.38 0.08 -2.58
N THR A 116 -5.82 1.22 -2.07
CA THR A 116 -7.03 1.31 -1.25
C THR A 116 -8.29 1.04 -2.06
N ARG A 117 -8.38 1.51 -3.32
CA ARG A 117 -9.48 1.15 -4.23
C ARG A 117 -9.53 -0.36 -4.49
N LYS A 118 -8.38 -0.99 -4.73
CA LYS A 118 -8.31 -2.44 -4.92
C LYS A 118 -8.76 -3.17 -3.65
N ALA A 119 -8.21 -2.80 -2.49
CA ALA A 119 -8.60 -3.38 -1.20
C ALA A 119 -10.10 -3.22 -0.93
N SER A 120 -10.67 -2.04 -1.16
CA SER A 120 -12.09 -1.77 -1.02
C SER A 120 -12.94 -2.72 -1.86
N LYS A 121 -12.60 -2.92 -3.15
CA LYS A 121 -13.30 -3.88 -4.02
C LYS A 121 -13.25 -5.30 -3.46
N TYR A 122 -12.09 -5.76 -3.00
CA TYR A 122 -11.95 -7.09 -2.40
C TYR A 122 -12.74 -7.25 -1.11
N ILE A 123 -12.72 -6.23 -0.24
CA ILE A 123 -13.48 -6.25 1.01
C ILE A 123 -14.98 -6.34 0.72
N THR A 124 -15.48 -5.56 -0.25
CA THR A 124 -16.89 -5.61 -0.68
C THR A 124 -17.25 -7.00 -1.22
N LEU A 125 -16.44 -7.53 -2.12
CA LEU A 125 -16.65 -8.85 -2.71
C LEU A 125 -16.66 -9.95 -1.64
N TYR A 126 -15.66 -9.94 -0.75
CA TYR A 126 -15.53 -10.90 0.33
C TYR A 126 -16.76 -10.89 1.22
N ARG A 127 -17.18 -9.71 1.70
CA ARG A 127 -18.34 -9.57 2.59
C ARG A 127 -19.62 -10.06 1.94
N ALA A 128 -19.84 -9.75 0.66
CA ALA A 128 -21.03 -10.18 -0.03
C ALA A 128 -21.08 -11.70 -0.27
N ILE A 129 -19.94 -12.32 -0.59
CA ILE A 129 -19.85 -13.78 -0.73
C ILE A 129 -20.03 -14.47 0.63
N GLU A 130 -19.44 -13.91 1.69
CA GLU A 130 -19.60 -14.42 3.06
C GLU A 130 -21.06 -14.40 3.52
N GLU A 131 -21.81 -13.35 3.18
CA GLU A 131 -23.21 -13.18 3.56
C GLU A 131 -24.19 -13.95 2.66
N HIS A 132 -23.99 -13.94 1.34
CA HIS A 132 -24.98 -14.41 0.36
C HIS A 132 -24.54 -15.68 -0.41
N GLY A 133 -23.28 -16.09 -0.29
CA GLY A 133 -22.68 -17.20 -1.04
C GLY A 133 -22.24 -16.85 -2.47
N PHE A 134 -22.58 -15.66 -2.97
CA PHE A 134 -22.20 -15.16 -4.30
C PHE A 134 -22.18 -13.62 -4.34
N TYR A 135 -21.60 -13.05 -5.40
CA TYR A 135 -21.64 -11.61 -5.68
C TYR A 135 -21.96 -11.39 -7.16
N VAL A 136 -22.97 -10.57 -7.44
CA VAL A 136 -23.38 -10.23 -8.81
C VAL A 136 -22.70 -8.93 -9.21
N ILE A 137 -22.08 -8.93 -10.38
CA ILE A 137 -21.52 -7.72 -10.99
C ILE A 137 -22.50 -7.29 -12.07
N ASP A 138 -23.01 -6.07 -11.96
CA ASP A 138 -23.78 -5.47 -13.05
C ASP A 138 -22.83 -5.29 -14.25
N HIS A 139 -23.11 -5.99 -15.34
CA HIS A 139 -22.43 -5.74 -16.60
C HIS A 139 -22.94 -4.41 -17.15
N PRO A 140 -22.06 -3.45 -17.49
CA PRO A 140 -22.50 -2.16 -18.03
C PRO A 140 -23.11 -2.23 -19.45
N ASP A 141 -23.21 -3.42 -20.05
CA ASP A 141 -23.82 -3.62 -21.37
C ASP A 141 -25.23 -4.20 -21.24
N GLN A 142 -26.18 -3.36 -20.85
CA GLN A 142 -27.58 -3.57 -21.21
C GLN A 142 -28.19 -2.24 -21.64
N GLU A 143 -27.80 -1.79 -22.83
CA GLU A 143 -28.65 -0.90 -23.64
C GLU A 143 -30.06 -1.52 -23.68
N PRO A 144 -31.13 -0.78 -23.33
CA PRO A 144 -32.48 -1.30 -23.41
C PRO A 144 -32.77 -1.59 -24.88
N GLY A 145 -32.76 -2.88 -25.25
CA GLY A 145 -33.17 -3.34 -26.57
C GLY A 145 -34.57 -2.80 -26.90
N PRO A 146 -34.84 -2.44 -28.17
CA PRO A 146 -36.09 -1.81 -28.55
C PRO A 146 -37.27 -2.71 -28.17
N SER A 147 -38.19 -2.15 -27.39
CA SER A 147 -39.44 -2.79 -26.99
C SER A 147 -40.23 -3.25 -28.23
N PRO A 148 -40.57 -4.54 -28.35
CA PRO A 148 -41.41 -5.01 -29.44
C PRO A 148 -42.86 -4.69 -29.11
N GLY A 149 -43.43 -3.65 -29.71
CA GLY A 149 -44.82 -3.30 -29.40
C GLY A 149 -45.41 -2.11 -30.13
N SER A 150 -45.46 -2.14 -31.45
CA SER A 150 -46.46 -1.38 -32.22
C SER A 150 -46.54 -1.88 -33.67
N VAL A 151 -46.99 -3.13 -33.82
CA VAL A 151 -47.73 -3.51 -35.02
C VAL A 151 -49.21 -3.48 -34.63
N LEU A 152 -49.94 -2.47 -35.10
CA LEU A 152 -51.38 -2.59 -35.27
C LEU A 152 -51.83 -1.62 -36.37
N CYS A 153 -52.28 -2.25 -37.47
CA CYS A 153 -53.22 -1.84 -38.53
C CYS A 153 -53.23 -0.39 -39.03
#